data_AF-A0A9Q0XRU7-F1
#
_entry.id   AF-A0A9Q0XRU7-F1
#
_cell.length_a   1.000
_cell.length_b   1.000
_cell.length_c   1.000
_cell.angle_alpha   90.00
_cell.angle_beta   90.00
_cell.angle_gamma   90.00
#
_symmetry.space_group_name_H-M   'P 1'
#
loop_
_entity.id
_entity.type
_entity.pdbx_description
1 polymer ?
#
loop_
_entity_poly.entity_id
_entity_poly.type
_entity_poly.pdbx_seq_one_letter_code
_entity_poly.pdbx_strand_id
1 'polypeptide(L)'
;MFPVYCNQITGNLVKCKLRVPEQYIHILPMNRECTINGIKVVLLDANHCPGAAMILFSLPNGTVILHTGDFRADPSMERYPFLTGQKVHILYLDTTYCSPEYTFPSQQEVIQFAVNTAFETVTFNPRTLVVCGTYSVGKEKVFLAIADVLGSKVSMTQEKYKTLQCLESDVINSLITLDWSNTLLHLLPMMQINFRSLESHLNKFSEKFDQILAFRPTGWTYSEGSCSVSDIQPQTRGKITIYGIPYSEHSSFLEMKRFVQWLKPQKIIPTVNVGTWKSRNEMEKHFKNWKMEVAGWN
;
A
#
# COMPACT_ATOMS: atom_id res chain seq x y z
N MET A 1 24.52 -13.18 13.51
CA MET A 1 23.53 -12.40 12.75
C MET A 1 24.15 -12.05 11.40
N PHE A 2 23.36 -12.03 10.34
CA PHE A 2 23.81 -11.77 8.97
C PHE A 2 23.47 -10.32 8.56
N PRO A 3 24.16 -9.75 7.56
CA PRO A 3 23.86 -8.41 7.05
C PRO A 3 22.45 -8.34 6.45
N VAL A 4 21.72 -7.27 6.74
CA VAL A 4 20.39 -6.95 6.21
C VAL A 4 20.50 -5.70 5.35
N TYR A 5 20.28 -5.84 4.04
CA TYR A 5 20.28 -4.72 3.11
C TYR A 5 18.85 -4.23 2.87
N CYS A 6 18.60 -2.94 3.04
CA CYS A 6 17.29 -2.33 2.85
C CYS A 6 17.40 -0.82 2.63
N ASN A 7 16.30 -0.14 2.30
CA ASN A 7 16.31 1.33 2.27
C ASN A 7 16.19 1.93 3.69
N GLN A 8 16.34 3.25 3.77
CA GLN A 8 16.35 4.00 5.02
C GLN A 8 15.08 3.78 5.87
N ILE A 9 13.90 3.83 5.25
CA ILE A 9 12.61 3.65 5.95
C ILE A 9 12.52 2.26 6.58
N THR A 10 12.83 1.21 5.81
CA THR A 10 12.84 -0.16 6.34
C THR A 10 13.87 -0.32 7.44
N GLY A 11 15.07 0.25 7.28
CA GLY A 11 16.13 0.22 8.30
C GLY A 11 15.70 0.85 9.61
N ASN A 12 15.04 2.01 9.56
CA ASN A 12 14.47 2.69 10.73
C ASN A 12 13.45 1.81 11.45
N LEU A 13 12.51 1.21 10.69
CA LEU A 13 11.48 0.33 11.25
C LEU A 13 12.08 -0.93 11.88
N VAL A 14 13.04 -1.58 11.21
CA VAL A 14 13.70 -2.78 11.71
C VAL A 14 14.51 -2.49 12.98
N LYS A 15 15.22 -1.36 13.03
CA LYS A 15 15.92 -0.88 14.25
C LYS A 15 14.94 -0.58 15.38
N CYS A 16 13.88 0.19 15.11
CA CYS A 16 12.95 0.67 16.14
C CYS A 16 12.01 -0.41 16.67
N LYS A 17 11.43 -1.24 15.79
CA LYS A 17 10.38 -2.21 16.14
C LYS A 17 10.92 -3.60 16.42
N LEU A 18 11.89 -4.07 15.64
CA LEU A 18 12.48 -5.41 15.80
C LEU A 18 13.76 -5.40 16.63
N ARG A 19 14.28 -4.21 16.98
CA ARG A 19 15.50 -4.03 17.80
C ARG A 19 16.74 -4.71 17.21
N VAL A 20 16.82 -4.76 15.88
CA VAL A 20 18.01 -5.28 15.19
C VAL A 20 19.18 -4.32 15.43
N PRO A 21 20.37 -4.82 15.85
CA PRO A 21 21.53 -3.97 16.04
C PRO A 21 21.98 -3.29 14.74
N GLU A 22 22.33 -2.01 14.83
CA GLU A 22 22.67 -1.15 13.69
C GLU A 22 23.83 -1.67 12.84
N GLN A 23 24.79 -2.36 13.45
CA GLN A 23 25.92 -2.99 12.75
C GLN A 23 25.52 -4.04 11.70
N TYR A 24 24.28 -4.55 11.74
CA TYR A 24 23.76 -5.49 10.75
C TYR A 24 22.84 -4.84 9.71
N ILE A 25 22.51 -3.55 9.87
CA ILE A 25 21.59 -2.84 8.98
C ILE A 25 22.41 -2.04 7.97
N HIS A 26 22.34 -2.44 6.71
CA HIS A 26 23.04 -1.80 5.61
C HIS A 26 22.04 -1.03 4.73
N ILE A 27 22.07 0.30 4.85
CA ILE A 27 21.16 1.16 4.09
C ILE A 27 21.64 1.33 2.65
N LEU A 28 20.72 1.14 1.71
CA LEU A 28 20.90 1.44 0.30
C LEU A 28 19.99 2.60 -0.11
N PRO A 29 20.51 3.59 -0.86
CA PRO A 29 19.68 4.66 -1.43
C PRO A 29 18.72 4.12 -2.50
N MET A 30 17.53 4.70 -2.57
CA MET A 30 16.59 4.48 -3.67
C MET A 30 17.12 5.08 -4.96
N ASN A 31 16.80 4.46 -6.10
CA ASN A 31 17.13 4.93 -7.45
C ASN A 31 18.63 5.24 -7.68
N ARG A 32 19.51 4.45 -7.06
CA ARG A 32 20.96 4.58 -7.23
C ARG A 32 21.62 3.21 -7.27
N GLU A 33 22.54 3.03 -8.22
CA GLU A 33 23.35 1.81 -8.33
C GLU A 33 24.29 1.68 -7.13
N CYS A 34 24.22 0.53 -6.47
CA CYS A 34 25.11 0.12 -5.40
C CYS A 34 25.77 -1.21 -5.79
N THR A 35 26.94 -1.52 -5.22
CA THR A 35 27.59 -2.82 -5.41
C THR A 35 27.63 -3.56 -4.08
N ILE A 36 27.07 -4.77 -4.06
CA ILE A 36 27.06 -5.68 -2.90
C ILE A 36 27.74 -6.97 -3.31
N ASN A 37 28.84 -7.32 -2.67
CA ASN A 37 29.59 -8.55 -2.94
C ASN A 37 29.87 -8.78 -4.44
N GLY A 38 30.19 -7.71 -5.17
CA GLY A 38 30.47 -7.75 -6.62
C GLY A 38 29.23 -7.78 -7.53
N ILE A 39 28.01 -7.66 -6.99
CA ILE A 39 26.76 -7.61 -7.74
C ILE A 39 26.21 -6.18 -7.71
N LYS A 40 25.86 -5.65 -8.87
CA LYS A 40 25.18 -4.34 -8.98
C LYS A 40 23.72 -4.49 -8.60
N VAL A 41 23.25 -3.61 -7.73
CA VAL A 41 21.87 -3.59 -7.23
C VAL A 41 21.29 -2.18 -7.29
N VAL A 42 19.99 -2.08 -7.56
CA VAL A 42 19.22 -0.84 -7.48
C VAL A 42 17.91 -1.11 -6.74
N LEU A 43 17.57 -0.25 -5.78
CA LEU A 43 16.25 -0.23 -5.15
C LEU A 43 15.33 0.73 -5.91
N LEU A 44 14.14 0.26 -6.28
CA LEU A 44 13.11 1.04 -6.98
C LEU A 44 11.84 1.07 -6.13
N ASP A 45 11.07 2.15 -6.18
CA ASP A 45 9.83 2.26 -5.43
C ASP A 45 8.81 1.18 -5.87
N ALA A 46 8.19 0.49 -4.93
CA ALA A 46 7.25 -0.59 -5.21
C ALA A 46 5.77 -0.14 -5.22
N ASN A 47 5.49 1.11 -4.87
CA ASN A 47 4.13 1.64 -4.71
C ASN A 47 3.21 0.75 -3.83
N HIS A 48 3.79 0.06 -2.84
CA HIS A 48 3.07 -0.81 -1.91
C HIS A 48 2.80 -0.06 -0.60
N CYS A 49 3.74 -0.13 0.36
CA CYS A 49 3.72 0.64 1.60
C CYS A 49 5.02 1.45 1.75
N PRO A 50 5.09 2.45 2.65
CA PRO A 50 6.32 3.20 2.90
C PRO A 50 7.54 2.31 3.17
N GLY A 51 8.60 2.49 2.37
CA GLY A 51 9.81 1.68 2.42
C GLY A 51 9.74 0.35 1.66
N ALA A 52 8.62 0.02 1.00
CA ALA A 52 8.60 -1.10 0.08
C ALA A 52 9.42 -0.79 -1.18
N ALA A 53 10.25 -1.74 -1.62
CA ALA A 53 11.10 -1.57 -2.78
C ALA A 53 11.15 -2.83 -3.64
N MET A 54 11.11 -2.62 -4.97
CA MET A 54 11.58 -3.61 -5.92
C MET A 54 13.11 -3.58 -5.95
N ILE A 55 13.73 -4.71 -6.29
CA ILE A 55 15.19 -4.84 -6.37
C ILE A 55 15.58 -5.32 -7.76
N LEU A 56 16.40 -4.51 -8.44
CA LEU A 56 17.01 -4.86 -9.71
C LEU A 56 18.43 -5.36 -9.46
N PHE A 57 18.75 -6.57 -9.90
CA PHE A 57 20.07 -7.16 -9.84
C PHE A 57 20.67 -7.24 -11.24
N SER A 58 21.88 -6.73 -11.43
CA SER A 58 22.67 -6.95 -12.63
C SER A 58 23.84 -7.88 -12.31
N LEU A 59 23.74 -9.12 -12.77
CA LEU A 59 24.71 -10.18 -12.49
C LEU A 59 25.94 -10.06 -13.40
N PRO A 60 27.12 -10.54 -12.96
CA PRO A 60 28.36 -10.48 -13.75
C PRO A 60 28.27 -11.19 -15.11
N ASN A 61 27.39 -12.18 -15.25
CA ASN A 61 27.17 -12.90 -16.52
C ASN A 61 26.26 -12.15 -17.51
N GLY A 62 25.85 -10.91 -17.19
CA GLY A 62 24.94 -10.10 -18.00
C GLY A 62 23.44 -10.37 -17.75
N THR A 63 23.10 -11.37 -16.94
CA THR A 63 21.70 -11.62 -16.55
C THR A 63 21.20 -10.49 -15.65
N VAL A 64 19.98 -10.03 -15.92
CA VAL A 64 19.30 -9.01 -15.12
C VAL A 64 18.02 -9.58 -14.53
N ILE A 65 17.87 -9.45 -13.22
CA ILE A 65 16.75 -9.97 -12.45
C ILE A 65 16.03 -8.81 -11.79
N LEU A 66 14.71 -8.75 -11.92
CA LEU A 66 13.87 -7.86 -11.14
C LEU A 66 13.07 -8.69 -10.13
N HIS A 67 13.15 -8.32 -8.86
CA HIS A 67 12.28 -8.86 -7.81
C HIS A 67 11.34 -7.76 -7.36
N THR A 68 10.04 -7.93 -7.52
CA THR A 68 9.07 -6.87 -7.19
C THR A 68 8.92 -6.65 -5.69
N GLY A 69 9.22 -7.67 -4.87
CA GLY A 69 8.67 -7.69 -3.51
C GLY A 69 7.15 -7.76 -3.61
N ASP A 70 6.43 -7.18 -2.65
CA ASP A 70 5.02 -6.84 -2.82
C ASP A 70 4.93 -5.46 -3.49
N PHE A 71 4.10 -5.33 -4.53
CA PHE A 71 4.03 -4.10 -5.32
C PHE A 71 2.64 -3.84 -5.90
N ARG A 72 2.34 -2.56 -6.17
CA ARG A 72 1.21 -2.16 -7.00
C ARG A 72 1.71 -1.52 -8.28
N ALA A 73 1.69 -2.30 -9.35
CA ALA A 73 2.04 -1.88 -10.69
C ALA A 73 1.32 -0.59 -11.08
N ASP A 74 2.08 0.38 -11.57
CA ASP A 74 1.58 1.68 -12.00
C ASP A 74 2.30 2.12 -13.29
N PRO A 75 1.62 2.80 -14.24
CA PRO A 75 2.27 3.27 -15.47
C PRO A 75 3.47 4.20 -15.25
N SER A 76 3.62 4.82 -14.06
CA SER A 76 4.83 5.60 -13.72
C SER A 76 6.10 4.75 -13.66
N MET A 77 5.99 3.46 -13.37
CA MET A 77 7.13 2.53 -13.35
C MET A 77 7.77 2.38 -14.73
N GLU A 78 7.00 2.64 -15.81
CA GLU A 78 7.50 2.59 -17.19
C GLU A 78 8.57 3.67 -17.48
N ARG A 79 8.61 4.71 -16.63
CA ARG A 79 9.54 5.84 -16.69
C ARG A 79 10.71 5.71 -15.70
N TYR A 80 10.81 4.59 -14.98
CA TYR A 80 11.93 4.38 -14.06
C TYR A 80 13.24 4.25 -14.86
N PRO A 81 14.24 5.12 -14.63
CA PRO A 81 15.44 5.16 -15.48
C PRO A 81 16.19 3.83 -15.60
N PHE A 82 16.16 3.01 -14.54
CA PHE A 82 16.83 1.70 -14.52
C PHE A 82 16.01 0.57 -15.16
N LEU A 83 14.75 0.80 -15.50
CA LEU A 83 13.90 -0.16 -16.22
C LEU A 83 13.68 0.25 -17.68
N THR A 84 13.64 1.55 -17.98
CA THR A 84 13.46 2.06 -19.34
C THR A 84 14.63 1.60 -20.24
N GLY A 85 14.31 0.79 -21.26
CA GLY A 85 15.31 0.23 -22.19
C GLY A 85 16.13 -0.93 -21.61
N GLN A 86 15.92 -1.30 -20.34
CA GLN A 86 16.61 -2.40 -19.71
C GLN A 86 15.92 -3.73 -20.03
N LYS A 87 16.68 -4.68 -20.59
CA LYS A 87 16.20 -6.05 -20.76
C LYS A 87 16.23 -6.78 -19.42
N VAL A 88 15.06 -7.09 -18.86
CA VAL A 88 14.91 -7.96 -17.67
C VAL A 88 14.76 -9.41 -18.12
N HIS A 89 15.62 -10.29 -17.62
CA HIS A 89 15.63 -11.70 -18.03
C HIS A 89 14.69 -12.51 -17.15
N ILE A 90 14.78 -12.31 -15.83
CA ILE A 90 13.98 -13.04 -14.84
C ILE A 90 13.20 -12.03 -14.00
N LEU A 91 11.89 -12.21 -13.92
CA LEU A 91 11.00 -11.44 -13.06
C LEU A 91 10.49 -12.35 -11.93
N TYR A 92 10.85 -12.02 -10.69
CA TYR A 92 10.17 -12.54 -9.50
C TYR A 92 8.99 -11.61 -9.20
N LEU A 93 7.78 -12.12 -9.36
CA LEU A 93 6.55 -11.32 -9.45
C LEU A 93 5.62 -11.58 -8.26
N ASP A 94 5.16 -10.50 -7.63
CA ASP A 94 3.99 -10.48 -6.75
C ASP A 94 2.75 -10.91 -7.54
N THR A 95 2.23 -12.08 -7.18
CA THR A 95 1.08 -12.71 -7.81
C THR A 95 -0.14 -12.77 -6.89
N THR A 96 -0.22 -11.88 -5.89
CA THR A 96 -1.30 -11.83 -4.89
C THR A 96 -2.69 -11.90 -5.53
N TYR A 97 -2.93 -11.10 -6.57
CA TYR A 97 -4.20 -11.00 -7.30
C TYR A 97 -4.08 -11.40 -8.78
N CYS A 98 -3.33 -12.46 -9.08
CA CYS A 98 -3.11 -12.95 -10.45
C CYS A 98 -4.30 -13.78 -10.99
N SER A 99 -5.51 -13.23 -10.94
CA SER A 99 -6.70 -13.80 -11.58
C SER A 99 -7.70 -12.71 -12.05
N PRO A 100 -8.41 -12.88 -13.17
CA PRO A 100 -9.25 -11.82 -13.78
C PRO A 100 -10.38 -11.28 -12.90
N GLU A 101 -10.86 -12.03 -11.92
CA GLU A 101 -11.89 -11.59 -10.98
C GLU A 101 -11.42 -10.46 -10.05
N TYR A 102 -10.11 -10.29 -9.87
CA TYR A 102 -9.54 -9.24 -9.03
C TYR A 102 -9.47 -7.91 -9.77
N THR A 103 -10.65 -7.30 -9.89
CA THR A 103 -10.83 -5.93 -10.34
C THR A 103 -11.15 -5.04 -9.14
N PHE A 104 -10.46 -3.92 -9.05
CA PHE A 104 -10.71 -2.89 -8.05
C PHE A 104 -10.24 -1.54 -8.60
N PRO A 105 -10.85 -0.43 -8.15
CA PRO A 105 -10.50 0.91 -8.61
C PRO A 105 -9.05 1.29 -8.31
N SER A 106 -8.58 2.32 -9.01
CA SER A 106 -7.27 2.92 -8.75
C SER A 106 -7.18 3.48 -7.32
N GLN A 107 -5.96 3.58 -6.77
CA GLN A 107 -5.77 4.23 -5.46
C GLN A 107 -6.35 5.64 -5.45
N GLN A 108 -6.21 6.38 -6.56
CA GLN A 108 -6.67 7.75 -6.69
C GLN A 108 -8.21 7.86 -6.59
N GLU A 109 -8.95 7.00 -7.29
CA GLU A 109 -10.42 6.99 -7.23
C GLU A 109 -10.92 6.70 -5.81
N VAL A 110 -10.31 5.73 -5.13
CA VAL A 110 -10.68 5.37 -3.76
C VAL A 110 -10.36 6.49 -2.76
N ILE A 111 -9.22 7.14 -2.92
CA ILE A 111 -8.84 8.31 -2.10
C ILE A 111 -9.83 9.45 -2.33
N GLN A 112 -10.15 9.77 -3.59
CA GLN A 112 -11.09 10.85 -3.92
C GLN A 112 -12.48 10.57 -3.35
N PHE A 113 -12.96 9.34 -3.46
CA PHE A 113 -14.21 8.92 -2.83
C PHE A 113 -14.18 9.17 -1.31
N ALA A 114 -13.12 8.76 -0.62
CA ALA A 114 -13.01 8.92 0.82
C ALA A 114 -12.93 10.41 1.24
N VAL A 115 -12.17 11.21 0.49
CA VAL A 115 -12.04 12.67 0.66
C VAL A 115 -13.39 13.37 0.50
N ASN A 116 -14.10 13.14 -0.60
CA ASN A 116 -15.41 13.74 -0.86
C ASN A 116 -16.41 13.34 0.23
N THR A 117 -16.48 12.04 0.54
CA THR A 117 -17.39 11.51 1.58
C THR A 117 -17.12 12.14 2.95
N ALA A 118 -15.85 12.26 3.34
CA ALA A 118 -15.47 12.88 4.60
C ALA A 118 -15.82 14.37 4.64
N PHE A 119 -15.46 15.11 3.58
CA PHE A 119 -15.70 16.53 3.48
C PHE A 119 -17.20 16.87 3.50
N GLU A 120 -18.01 16.17 2.72
CA GLU A 120 -19.46 16.37 2.66
C GLU A 120 -20.12 16.06 4.01
N THR A 121 -19.74 14.96 4.65
CA THR A 121 -20.34 14.55 5.95
C THR A 121 -19.99 15.54 7.05
N VAL A 122 -18.73 16.00 7.13
CA VAL A 122 -18.29 16.98 8.14
C VAL A 122 -18.88 18.36 7.87
N THR A 123 -19.07 18.74 6.59
CA THR A 123 -19.74 20.00 6.22
C THR A 123 -21.21 19.97 6.63
N PHE A 124 -21.90 18.84 6.42
CA PHE A 124 -23.30 18.68 6.81
C PHE A 124 -23.48 18.63 8.34
N ASN A 125 -22.61 17.90 9.04
CA ASN A 125 -22.58 17.85 10.50
C ASN A 125 -21.15 18.09 11.02
N PRO A 126 -20.82 19.32 11.44
CA PRO A 126 -19.52 19.67 12.01
C PRO A 126 -19.13 18.92 13.30
N ARG A 127 -20.11 18.27 13.96
CA ARG A 127 -19.89 17.40 15.13
C ARG A 127 -19.62 15.94 14.73
N THR A 128 -19.27 15.69 13.47
CA THR A 128 -18.83 14.37 12.99
C THR A 128 -17.34 14.16 13.25
N LEU A 129 -17.00 13.08 13.95
CA LEU A 129 -15.63 12.58 14.05
C LEU A 129 -15.33 11.62 12.89
N VAL A 130 -14.24 11.86 12.16
CA VAL A 130 -13.75 10.92 11.16
C VAL A 130 -12.75 9.95 11.80
N VAL A 131 -12.88 8.67 11.49
CA VAL A 131 -12.00 7.61 11.99
C VAL A 131 -11.44 6.79 10.83
N CYS A 132 -10.13 6.58 10.79
CA CYS A 132 -9.51 5.69 9.80
C CYS A 132 -8.86 4.48 10.47
N GLY A 133 -9.19 3.29 9.98
CA GLY A 133 -8.53 2.04 10.36
C GLY A 133 -7.15 1.94 9.75
N THR A 134 -6.16 1.54 10.56
CA THR A 134 -4.79 1.30 10.08
C THR A 134 -4.19 0.02 10.68
N TYR A 135 -3.20 -0.52 9.98
CA TYR A 135 -2.30 -1.56 10.48
C TYR A 135 -1.01 -0.92 11.01
N SER A 136 0.10 -1.69 11.04
CA SER A 136 1.42 -1.19 11.43
C SER A 136 1.91 -0.09 10.50
N VAL A 137 2.05 -0.37 9.20
CA VAL A 137 2.46 0.55 8.11
C VAL A 137 1.59 0.25 6.88
N GLY A 138 1.38 1.24 6.03
CA GLY A 138 0.52 1.16 4.85
C GLY A 138 -0.76 1.99 5.00
N LYS A 139 -1.30 2.39 3.84
CA LYS A 139 -2.56 3.13 3.65
C LYS A 139 -2.53 4.57 4.14
N GLU A 140 -1.33 5.12 4.36
CA GLU A 140 -1.12 6.50 4.80
C GLU A 140 -1.76 7.50 3.85
N LYS A 141 -1.70 7.26 2.54
CA LYS A 141 -2.31 8.15 1.53
C LYS A 141 -3.80 8.41 1.78
N VAL A 142 -4.55 7.46 2.35
CA VAL A 142 -5.99 7.62 2.63
C VAL A 142 -6.21 8.65 3.73
N PHE A 143 -5.62 8.43 4.91
CA PHE A 143 -5.88 9.31 6.04
C PHE A 143 -5.19 10.67 5.89
N LEU A 144 -4.06 10.74 5.18
CA LEU A 144 -3.39 12.01 4.89
C LEU A 144 -4.24 12.89 3.96
N ALA A 145 -4.83 12.32 2.92
CA ALA A 145 -5.71 13.07 2.02
C ALA A 145 -6.99 13.57 2.73
N ILE A 146 -7.56 12.75 3.62
CA ILE A 146 -8.70 13.17 4.45
C ILE A 146 -8.28 14.27 5.44
N ALA A 147 -7.11 14.16 6.05
CA ALA A 147 -6.59 15.18 6.97
C ALA A 147 -6.45 16.54 6.29
N ASP A 148 -5.88 16.53 5.08
CA ASP A 148 -5.63 17.70 4.25
C ASP A 148 -6.94 18.43 3.89
N VAL A 149 -7.94 17.72 3.36
CA VAL A 149 -9.23 18.34 2.99
C VAL A 149 -10.01 18.89 4.19
N LEU A 150 -9.86 18.26 5.36
CA LEU A 150 -10.51 18.70 6.60
C LEU A 150 -9.72 19.80 7.32
N GLY A 151 -8.52 20.15 6.85
CA GLY A 151 -7.64 21.10 7.53
C GLY A 151 -7.28 20.68 8.95
N SER A 152 -7.25 19.37 9.22
CA SER A 152 -7.07 18.82 10.57
C SER A 152 -5.81 17.98 10.66
N LYS A 153 -5.16 18.01 11.81
CA LYS A 153 -4.16 16.99 12.17
C LYS A 153 -4.82 15.63 12.41
N VAL A 154 -3.99 14.59 12.41
CA VAL A 154 -4.37 13.20 12.61
C VAL A 154 -3.93 12.73 13.99
N SER A 155 -4.89 12.43 14.87
CA SER A 155 -4.61 11.91 16.20
C SER A 155 -4.45 10.41 16.21
N MET A 156 -3.50 9.92 17.01
CA MET A 156 -3.18 8.50 17.09
C MET A 156 -2.52 8.13 18.41
N THR A 157 -2.35 6.82 18.63
CA THR A 157 -1.65 6.30 19.80
C THR A 157 -0.15 6.59 19.72
N GLN A 158 0.51 6.64 20.88
CA GLN A 158 1.97 6.79 20.98
C GLN A 158 2.74 5.75 20.16
N GLU A 159 2.22 4.53 20.10
CA GLU A 159 2.83 3.44 19.33
C GLU A 159 2.79 3.71 17.83
N LYS A 160 1.63 4.14 17.31
CA LYS A 160 1.46 4.47 15.89
C LYS A 160 2.26 5.71 15.52
N TYR A 161 2.28 6.72 16.39
CA TYR A 161 3.10 7.93 16.22
C TYR A 161 4.58 7.58 16.03
N LYS A 162 5.15 6.73 16.91
CA LYS A 162 6.54 6.25 16.77
C LYS A 162 6.77 5.49 15.46
N THR A 163 5.80 4.71 14.99
CA THR A 163 5.90 4.02 13.70
C THR A 163 5.97 5.02 12.54
N LEU A 164 5.09 6.02 12.51
CA LEU A 164 5.03 6.99 11.42
C LEU A 164 6.25 7.91 11.39
N GLN A 165 6.85 8.21 12.55
CA GLN A 165 8.11 8.94 12.61
C GLN A 165 9.29 8.20 11.94
N CYS A 166 9.22 6.87 11.82
CA CYS A 166 10.26 6.09 11.14
C CYS A 166 10.23 6.25 9.61
N LEU A 167 9.16 6.84 9.05
CA LEU A 167 8.93 6.94 7.61
C LEU A 167 9.64 8.14 6.94
N GLU A 168 10.29 9.01 7.72
CA GLU A 168 11.06 10.17 7.24
C GLU A 168 10.30 11.09 6.27
N SER A 169 8.99 11.25 6.49
CA SER A 169 8.15 12.14 5.70
C SER A 169 7.82 13.40 6.49
N ASP A 170 8.30 14.54 6.01
CA ASP A 170 8.01 15.86 6.60
C ASP A 170 6.50 16.16 6.57
N VAL A 171 5.83 15.77 5.50
CA VAL A 171 4.37 15.89 5.36
C VAL A 171 3.67 15.15 6.49
N ILE A 172 4.04 13.88 6.72
CA ILE A 172 3.47 13.09 7.82
C ILE A 172 3.78 13.75 9.16
N ASN A 173 5.03 14.12 9.41
CA ASN A 173 5.45 14.72 10.68
C ASN A 173 4.72 16.02 11.01
N SER A 174 4.35 16.81 10.00
CA SER A 174 3.57 18.05 10.20
C SER A 174 2.09 17.81 10.52
N LEU A 175 1.54 16.69 10.03
CA LEU A 175 0.11 16.36 10.11
C LEU A 175 -0.27 15.46 11.28
N ILE A 176 0.67 14.70 11.87
CA ILE A 176 0.35 13.76 12.96
C ILE A 176 0.43 14.41 14.34
N THR A 177 -0.37 13.94 15.29
CA THR A 177 -0.36 14.43 16.69
C THR A 177 -0.76 13.36 17.69
N LEU A 178 -0.39 13.57 18.96
CA LEU A 178 -0.84 12.80 20.12
C LEU A 178 -2.00 13.50 20.86
N ASP A 179 -2.34 14.74 20.46
CA ASP A 179 -3.45 15.51 21.03
C ASP A 179 -4.79 15.14 20.36
N TRP A 180 -5.55 14.28 21.03
CA TRP A 180 -6.87 13.84 20.59
C TRP A 180 -7.97 14.90 20.75
N SER A 181 -7.73 15.99 21.47
CA SER A 181 -8.78 16.97 21.77
C SER A 181 -9.02 17.94 20.62
N ASN A 182 -8.02 18.23 19.78
CA ASN A 182 -8.09 19.27 18.75
C ASN A 182 -7.97 18.72 17.32
N THR A 183 -8.55 17.55 17.07
CA THR A 183 -8.53 16.91 15.75
C THR A 183 -9.89 16.37 15.35
N LEU A 184 -10.18 16.44 14.06
CA LEU A 184 -11.38 15.86 13.44
C LEU A 184 -11.14 14.44 12.90
N LEU A 185 -9.89 13.98 12.86
CA LEU A 185 -9.50 12.69 12.30
C LEU A 185 -8.67 11.86 13.29
N HIS A 186 -9.19 10.69 13.64
CA HIS A 186 -8.60 9.74 14.58
C HIS A 186 -8.16 8.44 13.88
N LEU A 187 -6.94 7.97 14.14
CA LEU A 187 -6.49 6.64 13.72
C LEU A 187 -6.71 5.62 14.81
N LEU A 188 -7.37 4.52 14.45
CA LEU A 188 -7.56 3.37 15.32
C LEU A 188 -7.01 2.09 14.67
N PRO A 189 -6.61 1.09 15.48
CA PRO A 189 -6.31 -0.24 14.97
C PRO A 189 -7.47 -0.79 14.15
N MET A 190 -7.18 -1.47 13.03
CA MET A 190 -8.21 -2.02 12.13
C MET A 190 -9.26 -2.87 12.86
N MET A 191 -8.86 -3.63 13.88
CA MET A 191 -9.75 -4.46 14.70
C MET A 191 -10.80 -3.65 15.48
N GLN A 192 -10.55 -2.37 15.75
CA GLN A 192 -11.48 -1.48 16.45
C GLN A 192 -12.47 -0.77 15.51
N ILE A 193 -12.38 -0.98 14.20
CA ILE A 193 -13.32 -0.42 13.23
C ILE A 193 -14.57 -1.31 13.16
N ASN A 194 -15.33 -1.31 14.26
CA ASN A 194 -16.60 -2.01 14.44
C ASN A 194 -17.53 -1.17 15.33
N PHE A 195 -18.84 -1.35 15.21
CA PHE A 195 -19.84 -0.52 15.90
C PHE A 195 -19.62 -0.43 17.42
N ARG A 196 -19.36 -1.57 18.10
CA ARG A 196 -19.17 -1.60 19.55
C ARG A 196 -17.96 -0.77 20.00
N SER A 197 -16.85 -0.89 19.29
CA SER A 197 -15.61 -0.20 19.64
C SER A 197 -15.68 1.29 19.29
N LEU A 198 -16.30 1.62 18.16
CA LEU A 198 -16.52 3.01 17.73
C LEU A 198 -17.50 3.73 18.66
N GLU A 199 -18.54 3.06 19.16
CA GLU A 199 -19.45 3.64 20.16
C GLU A 199 -18.71 3.95 21.47
N SER A 200 -17.87 3.02 21.95
CA SER A 200 -17.01 3.26 23.10
C SER A 200 -16.04 4.42 22.86
N HIS A 201 -15.52 4.57 21.64
CA HIS A 201 -14.65 5.70 21.28
C HIS A 201 -15.42 7.02 21.25
N LEU A 202 -16.59 7.06 20.62
CA LEU A 202 -17.45 8.24 20.56
C LEU A 202 -17.81 8.76 21.95
N ASN A 203 -18.14 7.86 22.89
CA ASN A 203 -18.49 8.23 24.25
C ASN A 203 -17.39 9.02 24.96
N LYS A 204 -16.10 8.73 24.67
CA LYS A 204 -14.96 9.47 25.23
C LYS A 204 -14.85 10.92 24.73
N PHE A 205 -15.47 11.23 23.59
CA PHE A 205 -15.44 12.54 22.96
C PHE A 205 -16.83 13.13 22.74
N SER A 206 -17.82 12.65 23.50
CA SER A 206 -19.24 12.98 23.35
C SER A 206 -19.57 14.46 23.55
N GLU A 207 -18.73 15.19 24.29
CA GLU A 207 -18.84 16.65 24.43
C GLU A 207 -18.70 17.38 23.08
N LYS A 208 -17.78 16.90 22.22
CA LYS A 208 -17.44 17.52 20.93
C LYS A 208 -18.15 16.88 19.74
N PHE A 209 -18.29 15.56 19.75
CA PHE A 209 -18.79 14.79 18.62
C PHE A 209 -20.07 14.05 18.97
N ASP A 210 -21.02 14.02 18.05
CA ASP A 210 -22.27 13.25 18.17
C ASP A 210 -22.41 12.15 17.12
N GLN A 211 -21.50 12.08 16.15
CA GLN A 211 -21.51 11.13 15.04
C GLN A 211 -20.08 10.66 14.72
N ILE A 212 -19.95 9.42 14.23
CA ILE A 212 -18.72 8.89 13.64
C ILE A 212 -18.93 8.52 12.18
N LEU A 213 -18.01 8.96 11.34
CA LEU A 213 -17.76 8.44 9.99
C LEU A 213 -16.44 7.66 10.01
N ALA A 214 -16.49 6.35 9.80
CA ALA A 214 -15.31 5.50 9.81
C ALA A 214 -14.98 4.95 8.42
N PHE A 215 -13.69 4.95 8.07
CA PHE A 215 -13.16 4.28 6.89
C PHE A 215 -12.37 3.05 7.29
N ARG A 216 -12.73 1.92 6.68
CA ARG A 216 -12.03 0.64 6.78
C ARG A 216 -11.39 0.35 5.42
N PRO A 217 -10.19 0.88 5.14
CA PRO A 217 -9.50 0.58 3.90
C PRO A 217 -9.05 -0.89 3.92
N THR A 218 -9.67 -1.70 3.09
CA THR A 218 -9.40 -3.13 2.93
C THR A 218 -8.78 -3.39 1.56
N GLY A 219 -8.08 -4.51 1.42
CA GLY A 219 -7.73 -5.02 0.09
C GLY A 219 -9.00 -5.51 -0.61
N TRP A 220 -8.86 -6.51 -1.48
CA TRP A 220 -10.05 -7.10 -2.10
C TRP A 220 -10.96 -7.74 -1.04
N THR A 221 -12.10 -7.12 -0.77
CA THR A 221 -13.14 -7.65 0.11
C THR A 221 -14.45 -7.72 -0.66
N TYR A 222 -14.84 -8.97 -0.96
CA TYR A 222 -16.11 -9.42 -1.51
C TYR A 222 -17.31 -8.53 -1.12
N SER A 223 -17.79 -7.75 -2.08
CA SER A 223 -19.16 -7.91 -2.57
C SER A 223 -19.02 -8.27 -4.04
N GLU A 224 -19.68 -9.35 -4.48
CA GLU A 224 -19.69 -9.77 -5.88
C GLU A 224 -20.14 -8.58 -6.75
N GLY A 225 -19.19 -7.91 -7.42
CA GLY A 225 -19.49 -6.87 -8.40
C GLY A 225 -19.16 -5.42 -8.05
N SER A 226 -18.50 -5.09 -6.92
CA SER A 226 -18.03 -3.69 -6.69
C SER A 226 -16.74 -3.39 -7.47
N CYS A 227 -16.88 -3.27 -8.79
CA CYS A 227 -15.80 -2.87 -9.70
C CYS A 227 -15.53 -1.37 -9.67
N SER A 228 -16.44 -0.58 -9.09
CA SER A 228 -16.41 0.88 -9.10
C SER A 228 -16.58 1.47 -7.70
N VAL A 229 -16.06 2.69 -7.50
CA VAL A 229 -16.28 3.49 -6.29
C VAL A 229 -17.76 3.84 -6.06
N SER A 230 -18.59 3.82 -7.11
CA SER A 230 -20.04 4.04 -7.04
C SER A 230 -20.78 2.97 -6.25
N ASP A 231 -20.21 1.77 -6.18
CA ASP A 231 -20.87 0.59 -5.60
C ASP A 231 -20.59 0.47 -4.10
N ILE A 232 -19.77 1.37 -3.55
CA ILE A 232 -19.39 1.37 -2.15
C ILE A 232 -20.60 1.77 -1.30
N GLN A 233 -21.12 0.81 -0.54
CA GLN A 233 -22.22 1.02 0.40
C GLN A 233 -21.72 1.01 1.84
N PRO A 234 -22.07 2.01 2.67
CA PRO A 234 -21.71 2.00 4.08
C PRO A 234 -22.60 1.07 4.88
N GLN A 235 -22.09 0.67 6.04
CA GLN A 235 -22.92 0.09 7.11
C GLN A 235 -23.19 1.17 8.15
N THR A 236 -24.45 1.49 8.38
CA THR A 236 -24.86 2.51 9.36
C THR A 236 -25.66 1.89 10.50
N ARG A 237 -25.34 2.25 11.74
CA ARG A 237 -26.13 1.94 12.94
C ARG A 237 -26.13 3.15 13.87
N GLY A 238 -27.30 3.76 14.05
CA GLY A 238 -27.46 4.97 14.87
C GLY A 238 -26.51 6.08 14.41
N LYS A 239 -25.63 6.51 15.30
CA LYS A 239 -24.67 7.62 15.11
C LYS A 239 -23.37 7.23 14.40
N ILE A 240 -23.26 5.99 13.92
CA ILE A 240 -22.00 5.44 13.40
C ILE A 240 -22.22 4.92 11.98
N THR A 241 -21.41 5.41 11.05
CA THR A 241 -21.37 5.00 9.66
C THR A 241 -19.98 4.47 9.33
N ILE A 242 -19.89 3.26 8.75
CA ILE A 242 -18.62 2.61 8.41
C ILE A 242 -18.58 2.31 6.91
N TYR A 243 -17.61 2.89 6.20
CA TYR A 243 -17.31 2.59 4.80
C TYR A 243 -16.17 1.58 4.71
N GLY A 244 -16.42 0.44 4.07
CA GLY A 244 -15.36 -0.44 3.57
C GLY A 244 -14.91 0.07 2.20
N ILE A 245 -13.66 0.51 2.08
CA ILE A 245 -13.14 1.05 0.82
C ILE A 245 -12.07 0.12 0.23
N PRO A 246 -12.12 -0.22 -1.07
CA PRO A 246 -11.21 -1.18 -1.71
C PRO A 246 -9.84 -0.55 -2.02
N TYR A 247 -9.14 -0.09 -0.99
CA TYR A 247 -7.80 0.47 -1.10
C TYR A 247 -6.74 -0.64 -1.08
N SER A 248 -6.40 -1.15 -2.28
CA SER A 248 -5.32 -2.13 -2.45
C SER A 248 -3.94 -1.47 -2.54
N GLU A 249 -2.94 -2.11 -1.95
CA GLU A 249 -1.51 -1.83 -2.14
C GLU A 249 -0.83 -2.93 -2.97
N HIS A 250 -1.61 -3.85 -3.55
CA HIS A 250 -1.16 -4.83 -4.54
C HIS A 250 -1.82 -4.58 -5.88
N SER A 251 -1.13 -5.01 -6.94
CA SER A 251 -1.58 -4.90 -8.33
C SER A 251 -2.91 -5.61 -8.56
N SER A 252 -3.84 -4.96 -9.27
CA SER A 252 -4.96 -5.67 -9.89
C SER A 252 -4.45 -6.58 -11.02
N PHE A 253 -5.31 -7.48 -11.51
CA PHE A 253 -4.94 -8.35 -12.63
C PHE A 253 -4.52 -7.55 -13.88
N LEU A 254 -5.23 -6.45 -14.17
CA LEU A 254 -4.94 -5.62 -15.35
C LEU A 254 -3.70 -4.75 -15.16
N GLU A 255 -3.48 -4.18 -13.98
CA GLU A 255 -2.26 -3.44 -13.63
C GLU A 255 -1.03 -4.36 -13.78
N MET A 256 -1.10 -5.57 -13.22
CA MET A 256 -0.05 -6.59 -13.30
C MET A 256 0.21 -7.02 -14.75
N LYS A 257 -0.85 -7.35 -15.50
CA LYS A 257 -0.76 -7.71 -16.93
C LYS A 257 -0.05 -6.63 -17.73
N ARG A 258 -0.46 -5.37 -17.57
CA ARG A 258 0.13 -4.22 -18.28
C ARG A 258 1.63 -4.12 -17.98
N PHE A 259 2.01 -4.15 -16.70
CA PHE A 259 3.41 -4.04 -16.29
C PHE A 259 4.27 -5.16 -16.88
N VAL A 260 3.78 -6.41 -16.83
CA VAL A 260 4.50 -7.56 -17.37
C VAL A 260 4.62 -7.49 -18.91
N GLN A 261 3.55 -7.08 -19.61
CA GLN A 261 3.55 -6.92 -21.07
C GLN A 261 4.46 -5.78 -21.55
N TRP A 262 4.62 -4.72 -20.75
CA TRP A 262 5.60 -3.67 -21.00
C TRP A 262 7.03 -4.14 -20.75
N LEU A 263 7.28 -4.82 -19.61
CA LEU A 263 8.61 -5.24 -19.18
C LEU A 263 9.17 -6.39 -20.05
N LYS A 264 8.30 -7.24 -20.60
CA LYS A 264 8.61 -8.38 -21.47
C LYS A 264 9.73 -9.31 -20.93
N PRO A 265 9.62 -9.82 -19.69
CA PRO A 265 10.63 -10.71 -19.13
C PRO A 265 10.71 -12.04 -19.89
N GLN A 266 11.88 -12.68 -19.93
CA GLN A 266 12.03 -14.00 -20.56
C GLN A 266 11.42 -15.11 -19.69
N LYS A 267 11.53 -14.97 -18.36
CA LYS A 267 11.01 -15.91 -17.38
C LYS A 267 10.32 -15.17 -16.25
N ILE A 268 9.14 -15.65 -15.85
CA ILE A 268 8.39 -15.17 -14.69
C ILE A 268 8.44 -16.25 -13.61
N ILE A 269 8.70 -15.85 -12.37
CA ILE A 269 8.69 -16.71 -11.18
C ILE A 269 7.70 -16.11 -10.18
N PRO A 270 6.55 -16.76 -9.92
CA PRO A 270 5.59 -16.25 -8.94
C PRO A 270 6.15 -16.36 -7.52
N THR A 271 5.90 -15.36 -6.68
CA THR A 271 6.28 -15.35 -5.26
C THR A 271 5.10 -15.60 -4.32
N VAL A 272 3.86 -15.43 -4.79
CA VAL A 272 2.62 -15.58 -4.01
C VAL A 272 1.71 -16.63 -4.67
N ASN A 273 0.82 -17.25 -3.89
CA ASN A 273 -0.10 -18.30 -4.38
C ASN A 273 0.62 -19.50 -5.00
N VAL A 274 1.78 -19.87 -4.46
CA VAL A 274 2.59 -21.00 -4.94
C VAL A 274 2.34 -22.30 -4.17
N GLY A 275 1.41 -22.33 -3.22
CA GLY A 275 1.19 -23.50 -2.36
C GLY A 275 0.52 -24.69 -3.05
N THR A 276 -0.18 -24.49 -4.17
CA THR A 276 -0.98 -25.54 -4.81
C THR A 276 -0.67 -25.68 -6.30
N TRP A 277 -0.82 -26.90 -6.83
CA TRP A 277 -0.63 -27.15 -8.26
C TRP A 277 -1.65 -26.37 -9.12
N LYS A 278 -2.90 -26.27 -8.65
CA LYS A 278 -3.98 -25.57 -9.35
C LYS A 278 -3.64 -24.10 -9.60
N SER A 279 -3.30 -23.35 -8.54
CA SER A 279 -2.94 -21.93 -8.64
C SER A 279 -1.71 -21.69 -9.51
N ARG A 280 -0.66 -22.54 -9.39
CA ARG A 280 0.52 -22.48 -10.25
C ARG A 280 0.16 -22.65 -11.73
N ASN A 281 -0.65 -23.64 -12.07
CA ASN A 281 -1.07 -23.90 -13.44
C ASN A 281 -1.96 -22.76 -14.00
N GLU A 282 -2.82 -22.16 -13.17
CA GLU A 282 -3.62 -20.99 -13.55
C GLU A 282 -2.74 -19.77 -13.85
N MET A 283 -1.79 -19.44 -12.97
CA MET A 283 -0.83 -18.36 -13.20
C MET A 283 0.01 -18.58 -14.46
N GLU A 284 0.51 -19.81 -14.68
CA GLU A 284 1.28 -20.15 -15.88
C GLU A 284 0.46 -19.97 -17.17
N LYS A 285 -0.84 -20.28 -17.15
CA LYS A 285 -1.74 -20.02 -18.28
C LYS A 285 -1.86 -18.51 -18.55
N HIS A 286 -2.04 -17.70 -17.50
CA HIS A 286 -2.08 -16.24 -17.65
C HIS A 286 -0.80 -15.69 -18.26
N PHE A 287 0.37 -16.11 -17.77
CA PHE A 287 1.66 -15.66 -18.31
C PHE A 287 1.85 -16.02 -19.78
N LYS A 288 1.47 -17.25 -20.18
CA LYS A 288 1.50 -17.67 -21.58
C LYS A 288 0.58 -16.81 -22.45
N ASN A 289 -0.65 -16.56 -21.97
CA ASN A 289 -1.60 -15.74 -22.69
C ASN A 289 -1.10 -14.30 -22.86
N TRP A 290 -0.59 -13.68 -21.79
CA TRP A 290 -0.03 -12.33 -21.85
C TRP A 290 1.13 -12.21 -22.83
N LYS A 291 1.96 -13.26 -22.92
CA LYS A 291 3.06 -13.34 -23.89
C LYS A 291 2.56 -13.43 -25.34
N MET A 292 1.56 -14.28 -25.60
CA MET A 292 1.00 -14.46 -26.96
C MET A 292 0.31 -13.20 -27.50
N GLU A 293 -0.25 -12.36 -26.62
CA GLU A 293 -0.94 -11.12 -27.02
C GLU A 293 0.01 -10.00 -27.48
N VAL A 294 1.32 -10.07 -27.17
CA VAL A 294 2.26 -8.98 -27.43
C VAL A 294 3.26 -9.37 -28.53
N ALA A 295 3.16 -8.69 -29.67
CA ALA A 295 4.11 -8.88 -30.76
C ALA A 295 5.56 -8.55 -30.32
N GLY A 296 6.50 -9.40 -30.74
CA GLY A 296 7.93 -9.22 -30.48
C GLY A 296 8.37 -9.50 -29.04
N TRP A 297 7.52 -10.11 -28.20
CA TRP A 297 7.95 -10.65 -26.92
C TRP A 297 8.53 -12.06 -27.12
N ASN A 298 9.83 -12.11 -27.43
CA ASN A 298 10.59 -13.35 -27.64
C ASN A 298 11.16 -13.91 -26.33
#